data_AF-A0A354FV43-F1
#
_entry.id   AF-A0A354FV43-F1
#
_cell.length_a   1.000
_cell.length_b   1.000
_cell.length_c   1.000
_cell.angle_alpha   90.00
_cell.angle_beta   90.00
_cell.angle_gamma   90.00
#
_symmetry.space_group_name_H-M   'P 1'
#
loop_
_entity.id
_entity.type
_entity.pdbx_description
1 polymer ?
#
loop_
_entity_poly.entity_id
_entity_poly.type
_entity_poly.pdbx_seq_one_letter_code
_entity_poly.pdbx_strand_id
1 'polypeptide(L)'
;MRIKGILSFATLFIVNLTCLLRGQNEPRLELTMKGDSMTFQLKSFDLSESWLLQLSTDGVNWSDLVPLESSQDILGFGIKADRITLGIGNFEKAFFRAKKFSRHEEVKQKYLAALARWNESNYTSYSYLVNSNQGMISYEARYTVTDGEVTEVRTILAWPPFFEPPPSRTIEDWFATVASAIDQNAVVIDIDWNSELGYPESGYIDISKMIADEERGWRISEIIPLE
;
A
#
# COMPACT_ATOMS: atom_id res chain seq x y z
N MET A 1 60.05 -26.52 -25.30
CA MET A 1 58.61 -26.37 -25.60
C MET A 1 57.91 -26.06 -24.30
N ARG A 2 57.49 -24.80 -24.11
CA ARG A 2 56.89 -24.26 -22.87
C ARG A 2 55.37 -24.17 -23.08
N ILE A 3 54.58 -24.73 -22.18
CA ILE A 3 53.20 -24.28 -21.93
C ILE A 3 53.04 -24.23 -20.41
N LYS A 4 53.08 -23.01 -19.85
CA LYS A 4 52.63 -22.73 -18.48
C LYS A 4 51.24 -22.09 -18.61
N GLY A 5 50.21 -22.80 -18.16
CA GLY A 5 48.88 -22.23 -17.98
C GLY A 5 48.90 -21.24 -16.82
N ILE A 6 48.42 -20.02 -17.07
CA ILE A 6 48.20 -19.00 -16.07
C ILE A 6 46.71 -19.10 -15.69
N LEU A 7 46.41 -19.63 -14.51
CA LEU A 7 45.10 -19.47 -13.87
C LEU A 7 44.99 -18.01 -13.40
N SER A 8 44.08 -17.25 -13.99
CA SER A 8 43.69 -15.93 -13.51
C SER A 8 42.72 -16.09 -12.34
N PHE A 9 43.16 -15.74 -11.13
CA PHE A 9 42.26 -15.59 -9.99
C PHE A 9 41.62 -14.21 -10.06
N ALA A 10 40.31 -14.16 -10.33
CA ALA A 10 39.52 -12.95 -10.17
C ALA A 10 39.42 -12.63 -8.67
N THR A 11 40.11 -11.58 -8.24
CA THR A 11 40.05 -11.09 -6.85
C THR A 11 38.76 -10.32 -6.64
N LEU A 12 37.85 -10.89 -5.84
CA LEU A 12 36.64 -10.22 -5.36
C LEU A 12 37.04 -9.20 -4.29
N PHE A 13 37.07 -7.91 -4.64
CA PHE A 13 37.23 -6.82 -3.67
C PHE A 13 35.89 -6.56 -2.99
N ILE A 14 35.71 -7.08 -1.77
CA ILE A 14 34.64 -6.64 -0.86
C ILE A 14 35.19 -5.47 -0.04
N VAL A 15 34.88 -4.24 -0.44
CA VAL A 15 35.21 -3.06 0.37
C VAL A 15 34.10 -2.86 1.40
N ASN A 16 34.28 -3.41 2.60
CA ASN A 16 33.46 -3.06 3.75
C ASN A 16 33.99 -1.75 4.36
N LEU A 17 33.43 -0.62 3.94
CA LEU A 17 33.75 0.68 4.52
C LEU A 17 32.80 0.94 5.70
N THR A 18 33.21 0.56 6.91
CA THR A 18 32.46 0.83 8.15
C THR A 18 32.84 2.22 8.68
N CYS A 19 32.13 3.26 8.24
CA CYS A 19 32.16 4.56 8.91
C CYS A 19 31.05 4.59 9.96
N LEU A 20 31.42 4.45 11.24
CA LEU A 20 30.49 4.59 12.37
C LEU A 20 30.40 6.07 12.76
N LEU A 21 29.49 6.80 12.11
CA LEU A 21 28.98 8.07 12.64
C LEU A 21 27.77 7.76 13.53
N ARG A 22 27.86 8.17 14.80
CA ARG A 22 26.77 8.15 15.78
C ARG A 22 25.56 8.92 15.22
N GLY A 23 24.39 8.27 15.16
CA GLY A 23 23.11 9.00 15.16
C GLY A 23 22.12 8.75 14.02
N GLN A 24 22.15 7.62 13.30
CA GLN A 24 21.07 7.31 12.37
C GLN A 24 20.40 5.98 12.71
N ASN A 25 19.21 6.07 13.33
CA ASN A 25 18.21 5.00 13.38
C ASN A 25 17.49 4.84 12.02
N GLU A 26 18.10 5.32 10.93
CA GLU A 26 17.53 5.22 9.58
C GLU A 26 17.99 3.90 8.95
N PRO A 27 17.07 3.18 8.28
CA PRO A 27 17.40 1.91 7.66
C PRO A 27 18.46 2.13 6.56
N ARG A 28 19.46 1.25 6.52
CA ARG A 28 20.56 1.34 5.56
C ARG A 28 20.18 0.66 4.25
N LEU A 29 20.41 1.36 3.14
CA LEU A 29 20.30 0.81 1.80
C LEU A 29 21.59 0.08 1.43
N GLU A 30 21.52 -1.23 1.28
CA GLU A 30 22.59 -2.11 0.84
C GLU A 30 22.46 -2.34 -0.68
N LEU A 31 23.59 -2.25 -1.39
CA LEU A 31 23.68 -2.55 -2.82
C LEU A 31 24.58 -3.75 -3.03
N THR A 32 24.07 -4.77 -3.71
CA THR A 32 24.85 -5.91 -4.20
C THR A 32 24.84 -5.90 -5.73
N MET A 33 26.02 -6.05 -6.34
CA MET A 33 26.16 -6.11 -7.80
C MET A 33 26.68 -7.48 -8.24
N LYS A 34 26.08 -8.03 -9.30
CA LYS A 34 26.54 -9.25 -9.98
C LYS A 34 26.46 -9.03 -11.50
N GLY A 35 27.58 -8.60 -12.09
CA GLY A 35 27.58 -8.11 -13.47
C GLY A 35 26.76 -6.83 -13.58
N ASP A 36 25.84 -6.78 -14.55
CA ASP A 36 24.91 -5.65 -14.72
C ASP A 36 23.68 -5.72 -13.83
N SER A 37 23.51 -6.81 -13.08
CA SER A 37 22.39 -6.98 -12.17
C SER A 37 22.69 -6.33 -10.83
N MET A 38 21.78 -5.48 -10.37
CA MET A 38 21.87 -4.72 -9.12
C MET A 38 20.72 -5.14 -8.21
N THR A 39 21.04 -5.47 -6.97
CA THR A 39 20.06 -5.72 -5.91
C THR A 39 20.20 -4.65 -4.84
N PHE A 40 19.11 -3.93 -4.59
CA PHE A 40 18.99 -2.95 -3.52
C PHE A 40 18.17 -3.56 -2.38
N GLN A 41 18.68 -3.43 -1.16
CA GLN A 41 17.99 -3.91 0.03
C GLN A 41 18.01 -2.87 1.14
N LEU A 42 16.85 -2.55 1.68
CA LEU A 42 16.66 -1.66 2.81
C LEU A 42 16.17 -2.47 4.00
N LYS A 43 17.01 -2.60 5.03
CA LYS A 43 16.65 -3.32 6.26
C LYS A 43 15.78 -2.43 7.16
N SER A 44 14.47 -2.43 6.90
CA SER A 44 13.45 -1.90 7.80
C SER A 44 12.56 -3.03 8.29
N PHE A 45 12.13 -2.96 9.54
CA PHE A 45 11.20 -3.92 10.14
C PHE A 45 9.75 -3.41 10.18
N ASP A 46 9.56 -2.13 9.83
CA ASP A 46 8.23 -1.53 9.75
C ASP A 46 7.70 -1.68 8.32
N LEU A 47 6.84 -2.69 8.14
CA LEU A 47 6.24 -3.01 6.84
C LEU A 47 5.13 -2.03 6.44
N SER A 48 4.70 -1.13 7.34
CA SER A 48 3.78 -0.04 7.00
C SER A 48 4.45 1.10 6.23
N GLU A 49 5.79 1.11 6.18
CA GLU A 49 6.53 2.11 5.44
C GLU A 49 6.47 1.87 3.93
N SER A 50 6.60 2.96 3.18
CA SER A 50 6.80 2.91 1.74
C SER A 50 8.11 3.63 1.39
N TRP A 51 8.94 2.96 0.61
CA TRP A 51 10.28 3.45 0.24
C TRP A 51 10.45 3.46 -1.27
N LEU A 52 11.09 4.50 -1.78
CA LEU A 52 11.35 4.69 -3.20
C LEU A 52 12.86 4.78 -3.43
N LEU A 53 13.34 4.05 -4.44
CA LEU A 53 14.72 4.15 -4.89
C LEU A 53 14.88 5.42 -5.72
N GLN A 54 15.80 6.29 -5.29
CA GLN A 54 16.20 7.47 -6.06
C GLN A 54 17.59 7.28 -6.66
N LEU A 55 17.80 7.87 -7.83
CA LEU A 55 19.06 7.92 -8.55
C LEU A 55 19.54 9.36 -8.69
N SER A 56 20.86 9.54 -8.62
CA SER A 56 21.53 10.77 -9.00
C SER A 56 22.83 10.44 -9.75
N THR A 57 23.16 11.23 -10.77
CA THR A 57 24.43 11.11 -11.50
C THR A 57 25.48 12.11 -11.02
N ASP A 58 25.06 13.20 -10.36
CA ASP A 58 25.91 14.28 -9.86
C ASP A 58 25.98 14.34 -8.31
N GLY A 59 25.14 13.56 -7.62
CA GLY A 59 25.01 13.56 -6.17
C GLY A 59 24.15 14.71 -5.62
N VAL A 60 23.62 15.58 -6.48
CA VAL A 60 22.89 16.81 -6.13
C VAL A 60 21.44 16.72 -6.59
N ASN A 61 21.21 16.36 -7.85
CA ASN A 61 19.89 16.24 -8.45
C ASN A 61 19.43 14.79 -8.38
N TRP A 62 18.26 14.55 -7.78
CA TRP A 62 17.73 13.22 -7.50
C TRP A 62 16.43 12.99 -8.26
N SER A 63 16.35 11.86 -8.95
CA SER A 63 15.15 11.40 -9.66
C SER A 63 14.56 10.19 -8.97
N ASP A 64 13.24 10.19 -8.82
CA ASP A 64 12.48 9.03 -8.35
C ASP A 64 12.52 7.94 -9.43
N LEU A 65 12.90 6.70 -9.08
CA LEU A 65 12.94 5.58 -10.01
C LEU A 65 11.75 4.64 -9.80
N VAL A 66 11.81 3.83 -8.75
CA VAL A 66 10.90 2.70 -8.52
C VAL A 66 10.68 2.49 -7.03
N PRO A 67 9.47 2.09 -6.60
CA PRO A 67 9.24 1.63 -5.24
C PRO A 67 10.15 0.44 -4.90
N LEU A 68 10.61 0.39 -3.65
CA LEU A 68 11.20 -0.80 -3.05
C LEU A 68 10.05 -1.65 -2.50
N GLU A 69 9.85 -2.83 -3.05
CA GLU A 69 8.76 -3.71 -2.64
C GLU A 69 9.19 -4.57 -1.46
N SER A 70 8.25 -4.94 -0.59
CA SER A 70 8.48 -5.99 0.40
C SER A 70 8.65 -7.31 -0.34
N SER A 71 9.77 -8.02 -0.13
CA SER A 71 9.95 -9.36 -0.70
C SER A 71 9.88 -10.41 0.40
N GLN A 72 9.21 -11.55 0.13
CA GLN A 72 9.09 -12.65 1.09
C GLN A 72 10.45 -13.21 1.53
N ASP A 73 11.43 -13.17 0.64
CA ASP A 73 12.75 -13.76 0.84
C ASP A 73 13.72 -12.85 1.62
N ILE A 74 13.36 -11.57 1.84
CA ILE A 74 14.30 -10.60 2.40
C ILE A 74 13.63 -9.71 3.44
N LEU A 75 14.14 -9.74 4.67
CA LEU A 75 13.75 -8.81 5.74
C LEU A 75 13.92 -7.35 5.25
N GLY A 76 12.79 -6.66 5.05
CA GLY A 76 12.71 -5.26 4.63
C GLY A 76 12.25 -5.06 3.18
N PHE A 77 12.71 -3.98 2.56
CA PHE A 77 12.28 -3.56 1.22
C PHE A 77 13.40 -3.75 0.22
N GLY A 78 13.11 -4.27 -0.97
CA GLY A 78 14.15 -4.49 -1.95
C GLY A 78 13.66 -4.56 -3.38
N ILE A 79 14.61 -4.44 -4.29
CA ILE A 79 14.38 -4.65 -5.72
C ILE A 79 15.65 -5.19 -6.37
N LYS A 80 15.45 -6.07 -7.35
CA LYS A 80 16.50 -6.50 -8.27
C LYS A 80 16.20 -5.93 -9.65
N ALA A 81 17.14 -5.18 -10.20
CA ALA A 81 17.02 -4.56 -11.51
C ALA A 81 18.38 -4.50 -12.21
N ASP A 82 18.37 -4.50 -13.53
CA ASP A 82 19.60 -4.36 -14.31
C ASP A 82 19.91 -2.88 -14.56
N ARG A 83 21.19 -2.55 -14.79
CA ARG A 83 21.64 -1.15 -14.98
C ARG A 83 20.88 -0.42 -16.09
N ILE A 84 20.53 -1.13 -17.16
CA ILE A 84 19.78 -0.58 -18.30
C ILE A 84 18.36 -0.19 -17.86
N THR A 85 17.70 -1.05 -17.09
CA THR A 85 16.32 -0.83 -16.59
C THR A 85 16.24 0.38 -15.65
N LEU A 86 17.29 0.65 -14.88
CA LEU A 86 17.38 1.81 -14.00
C LEU A 86 17.78 3.11 -14.73
N GLY A 87 17.90 3.09 -16.06
CA GLY A 87 18.28 4.26 -16.85
C GLY A 87 19.73 4.71 -16.62
N ILE A 88 20.58 3.86 -16.04
CA ILE A 88 21.98 4.19 -15.75
C ILE A 88 22.81 4.17 -17.04
N GLY A 89 22.41 3.40 -18.05
CA GLY A 89 23.10 3.32 -19.33
C GLY A 89 24.61 3.14 -19.17
N ASN A 90 25.40 4.05 -19.75
CA ASN A 90 26.87 4.09 -19.69
C ASN A 90 27.42 5.09 -18.67
N PHE A 91 26.62 5.60 -17.72
CA PHE A 91 27.14 6.53 -16.73
C PHE A 91 28.29 5.88 -15.94
N GLU A 92 29.43 6.59 -15.88
CA GLU A 92 30.62 6.15 -15.13
C GLU A 92 30.35 6.10 -13.62
N LYS A 93 29.45 6.97 -13.15
CA LYS A 93 29.09 7.09 -11.75
C LYS A 93 27.59 7.30 -11.58
N ALA A 94 27.03 6.62 -10.59
CA ALA A 94 25.66 6.76 -10.15
C ALA A 94 25.60 6.66 -8.63
N PHE A 95 24.71 7.42 -8.01
CA PHE A 95 24.42 7.41 -6.58
C PHE A 95 22.99 6.97 -6.37
N PHE A 96 22.77 6.22 -5.28
CA PHE A 96 21.46 5.71 -4.92
C PHE A 96 21.15 6.06 -3.48
N ARG A 97 19.87 6.34 -3.21
CA ARG A 97 19.34 6.44 -1.85
C ARG A 97 17.91 5.94 -1.81
N ALA A 98 17.47 5.54 -0.62
CA ALA A 98 16.07 5.29 -0.36
C ALA A 98 15.43 6.57 0.18
N LYS A 99 14.22 6.87 -0.29
CA LYS A 99 13.39 7.98 0.19
C LYS A 99 12.07 7.41 0.71
N LYS A 100 11.72 7.71 1.96
CA LYS A 100 10.40 7.38 2.49
C LYS A 100 9.35 8.22 1.76
N PHE A 101 8.23 7.62 1.38
CA PHE A 101 7.12 8.31 0.74
C PHE A 101 5.77 7.78 1.25
N SER A 102 4.73 8.58 1.08
CA SER A 102 3.34 8.19 1.34
C SER A 102 2.77 7.57 0.06
N ARG A 103 2.57 6.25 0.03
CA ARG A 103 2.05 5.53 -1.16
C ARG A 103 0.68 6.06 -1.58
N HIS A 104 -0.14 6.38 -0.59
CA HIS A 104 -1.56 6.66 -0.75
C HIS A 104 -1.87 8.15 -0.55
N GLU A 105 -0.92 9.06 -0.81
CA GLU A 105 -1.14 10.48 -0.57
C GLU A 105 -2.36 11.01 -1.33
N GLU A 106 -2.50 10.68 -2.62
CA GLU A 106 -3.65 11.10 -3.42
C GLU A 106 -4.97 10.51 -2.88
N VAL A 107 -4.96 9.22 -2.52
CA VAL A 107 -6.13 8.55 -1.93
C VAL A 107 -6.51 9.20 -0.60
N LYS A 108 -5.53 9.54 0.24
CA LYS A 108 -5.72 10.23 1.51
C LYS A 108 -6.34 11.61 1.33
N GLN A 109 -5.91 12.38 0.33
CA GLN A 109 -6.52 13.68 0.01
C GLN A 109 -7.97 13.53 -0.44
N LYS A 110 -8.27 12.54 -1.30
CA LYS A 110 -9.65 12.23 -1.72
C LYS A 110 -10.52 11.80 -0.54
N TYR A 111 -10.01 10.91 0.32
CA TYR A 111 -10.66 10.47 1.56
C TYR A 111 -11.02 11.66 2.47
N LEU A 112 -10.09 12.57 2.73
CA LEU A 112 -10.35 13.72 3.60
C LEU A 112 -11.41 14.66 3.03
N ALA A 113 -11.38 14.92 1.72
CA ALA A 113 -12.38 15.74 1.04
C ALA A 113 -13.77 15.09 1.07
N ALA A 114 -13.83 13.77 0.87
CA ALA A 114 -15.05 12.98 0.90
C ALA A 114 -15.65 12.92 2.31
N LEU A 115 -14.82 12.72 3.33
CA LEU A 115 -15.21 12.74 4.74
C LEU A 115 -15.78 14.10 5.15
N ALA A 116 -15.15 15.20 4.73
CA ALA A 116 -15.67 16.53 4.99
C ALA A 116 -17.08 16.73 4.40
N ARG A 117 -17.29 16.30 3.15
CA ARG A 117 -18.59 16.36 2.47
C ARG A 117 -19.66 15.52 3.17
N TRP A 118 -19.30 14.33 3.65
CA TRP A 118 -20.22 13.50 4.42
C TRP A 118 -20.63 14.19 5.72
N ASN A 119 -19.66 14.73 6.47
CA ASN A 119 -19.93 15.43 7.72
C ASN A 119 -20.79 16.70 7.52
N GLU A 120 -20.67 17.37 6.38
CA GLU A 120 -21.52 18.52 6.02
C GLU A 120 -23.01 18.16 5.87
N SER A 121 -23.33 16.90 5.54
CA SER A 121 -24.73 16.44 5.43
C SER A 121 -25.46 16.43 6.78
N ASN A 122 -24.73 16.30 7.90
CA ASN A 122 -25.26 16.17 9.25
C ASN A 122 -26.31 15.05 9.42
N TYR A 123 -26.29 14.03 8.57
CA TYR A 123 -27.21 12.90 8.71
C TYR A 123 -26.81 12.00 9.87
N THR A 124 -27.65 11.97 10.90
CA THR A 124 -27.55 11.02 12.01
C THR A 124 -28.54 9.87 11.89
N SER A 125 -29.58 10.03 11.06
CA SER A 125 -30.62 9.03 10.84
C SER A 125 -30.78 8.79 9.34
N TYR A 126 -30.56 7.56 8.89
CA TYR A 126 -30.60 7.18 7.47
C TYR A 126 -30.72 5.66 7.31
N SER A 127 -31.17 5.20 6.15
CA SER A 127 -31.04 3.81 5.72
C SER A 127 -30.13 3.73 4.50
N TYR A 128 -29.36 2.65 4.37
CA TYR A 128 -28.55 2.39 3.17
C TYR A 128 -28.53 0.90 2.83
N LEU A 129 -28.37 0.59 1.54
CA LEU A 129 -28.14 -0.75 1.03
C LEU A 129 -26.64 -0.94 0.79
N VAL A 130 -26.11 -2.10 1.18
CA VAL A 130 -24.73 -2.46 0.84
C VAL A 130 -24.66 -3.88 0.32
N ASN A 131 -23.89 -4.06 -0.75
CA ASN A 131 -23.39 -5.34 -1.23
C ASN A 131 -21.89 -5.39 -0.92
N SER A 132 -21.44 -6.36 -0.14
CA SER A 132 -20.04 -6.49 0.26
C SER A 132 -19.55 -7.92 0.12
N ASN A 133 -18.28 -8.07 -0.21
CA ASN A 133 -17.59 -9.34 -0.27
C ASN A 133 -16.23 -9.21 0.42
N GLN A 134 -15.81 -10.30 1.05
CA GLN A 134 -14.47 -10.47 1.59
C GLN A 134 -14.09 -11.93 1.54
N GLY A 135 -13.06 -12.27 0.75
CA GLY A 135 -12.68 -13.66 0.51
C GLY A 135 -13.86 -14.53 0.06
N MET A 136 -14.18 -15.57 0.84
CA MET A 136 -15.27 -16.50 0.56
C MET A 136 -16.64 -16.08 1.12
N ILE A 137 -16.71 -14.89 1.72
CA ILE A 137 -17.92 -14.35 2.34
C ILE A 137 -18.46 -13.22 1.48
N SER A 138 -19.78 -13.19 1.29
CA SER A 138 -20.46 -12.04 0.72
C SER A 138 -21.83 -11.83 1.34
N TYR A 139 -22.30 -10.59 1.34
CA TYR A 139 -23.63 -10.27 1.80
C TYR A 139 -24.20 -9.05 1.11
N GLU A 140 -25.51 -9.01 1.03
CA GLU A 140 -26.31 -7.83 0.72
C GLU A 140 -27.27 -7.58 1.87
N ALA A 141 -27.22 -6.38 2.44
CA ALA A 141 -28.04 -6.03 3.58
C ALA A 141 -28.43 -4.55 3.56
N ARG A 142 -29.63 -4.26 4.08
CA ARG A 142 -30.06 -2.91 4.37
C ARG A 142 -29.82 -2.60 5.84
N TYR A 143 -29.12 -1.51 6.10
CA TYR A 143 -28.90 -0.98 7.43
C TYR A 143 -29.84 0.20 7.65
N THR A 144 -30.34 0.31 8.88
CA THR A 144 -31.07 1.49 9.38
C THR A 144 -30.25 2.05 10.54
N VAL A 145 -29.86 3.30 10.39
CA VAL A 145 -29.12 4.08 11.39
C VAL A 145 -30.07 5.13 11.94
N THR A 146 -30.16 5.24 13.27
CA THR A 146 -30.94 6.25 13.98
C THR A 146 -30.07 6.86 15.05
N ASP A 147 -29.99 8.19 15.11
CA ASP A 147 -29.16 8.93 16.06
C ASP A 147 -27.68 8.47 16.08
N GLY A 148 -27.15 8.10 14.91
CA GLY A 148 -25.78 7.66 14.70
C GLY A 148 -25.52 6.17 14.99
N GLU A 149 -26.53 5.43 15.44
CA GLU A 149 -26.40 4.01 15.82
C GLU A 149 -27.20 3.10 14.90
N VAL A 150 -26.68 1.92 14.59
CA VAL A 150 -27.44 0.93 13.81
C VAL A 150 -28.55 0.34 14.68
N THR A 151 -29.80 0.56 14.28
CA THR A 151 -30.99 0.04 14.98
C THR A 151 -31.59 -1.17 14.30
N GLU A 152 -31.35 -1.36 12.99
CA GLU A 152 -31.85 -2.51 12.24
C GLU A 152 -30.85 -2.93 11.16
N VAL A 153 -30.72 -4.25 10.99
CA VAL A 153 -30.03 -4.86 9.85
C VAL A 153 -30.97 -5.87 9.22
N ARG A 154 -31.34 -5.63 7.96
CA ARG A 154 -32.15 -6.55 7.16
C ARG A 154 -31.28 -7.22 6.12
N THR A 155 -30.93 -8.48 6.37
CA THR A 155 -30.23 -9.33 5.39
C THR A 155 -31.14 -9.63 4.21
N ILE A 156 -30.63 -9.38 3.00
CA ILE A 156 -31.29 -9.70 1.73
C ILE A 156 -30.68 -10.98 1.16
N LEU A 157 -29.35 -11.05 1.12
CA LEU A 157 -28.58 -12.19 0.66
C LEU A 157 -27.32 -12.35 1.51
N ALA A 158 -26.90 -13.59 1.76
CA ALA A 158 -25.63 -13.89 2.39
C ALA A 158 -25.05 -15.21 1.87
N TRP A 159 -23.73 -15.23 1.72
CA TRP A 159 -22.94 -16.43 1.45
C TRP A 159 -21.73 -16.47 2.39
N PRO A 160 -21.46 -17.59 3.06
CA PRO A 160 -22.32 -18.78 3.14
C PRO A 160 -23.68 -18.47 3.81
N PRO A 161 -24.72 -19.30 3.65
CA PRO A 161 -26.09 -18.97 4.09
C PRO A 161 -26.25 -18.74 5.61
N PHE A 162 -25.29 -19.19 6.42
CA PHE A 162 -25.25 -18.97 7.87
C PHE A 162 -24.49 -17.71 8.27
N PHE A 163 -23.91 -16.98 7.30
CA PHE A 163 -23.23 -15.73 7.58
C PHE A 163 -24.26 -14.64 7.90
N GLU A 164 -24.07 -13.98 9.02
CA GLU A 164 -24.84 -12.81 9.41
C GLU A 164 -24.03 -11.55 9.08
N PRO A 165 -24.60 -10.59 8.33
CA PRO A 165 -23.96 -9.29 8.13
C PRO A 165 -23.56 -8.65 9.46
N PRO A 166 -22.45 -7.88 9.50
CA PRO A 166 -22.02 -7.18 10.71
C PRO A 166 -23.18 -6.39 11.34
N PRO A 167 -23.49 -6.57 12.64
CA PRO A 167 -24.70 -6.02 13.25
C PRO A 167 -24.64 -4.51 13.49
N SER A 168 -23.44 -3.94 13.57
CA SER A 168 -23.23 -2.50 13.70
C SER A 168 -22.23 -2.05 12.63
N ARG A 169 -22.76 -1.48 11.56
CA ARG A 169 -21.98 -0.86 10.49
C ARG A 169 -22.69 0.37 9.96
N THR A 170 -22.09 1.53 10.18
CA THR A 170 -22.51 2.85 9.70
C THR A 170 -21.68 3.27 8.47
N ILE A 171 -22.00 4.39 7.83
CA ILE A 171 -21.17 4.99 6.77
C ILE A 171 -19.81 5.42 7.33
N GLU A 172 -19.76 5.89 8.57
CA GLU A 172 -18.55 6.24 9.30
C GLU A 172 -17.62 5.02 9.45
N ASP A 173 -18.17 3.83 9.68
CA ASP A 173 -17.38 2.58 9.74
C ASP A 173 -16.79 2.19 8.37
N TRP A 174 -17.45 2.55 7.28
CA TRP A 174 -16.88 2.39 5.94
C TRP A 174 -15.74 3.37 5.70
N PHE A 175 -15.86 4.63 6.14
CA PHE A 175 -14.73 5.57 6.16
C PHE A 175 -13.58 5.05 7.02
N ALA A 176 -13.87 4.51 8.20
CA ALA A 176 -12.85 3.92 9.09
C ALA A 176 -12.14 2.72 8.44
N THR A 177 -12.87 1.93 7.65
CA THR A 177 -12.28 0.84 6.84
C THR A 177 -11.25 1.39 5.85
N VAL A 178 -11.57 2.47 5.12
CA VAL A 178 -10.63 3.10 4.18
C VAL A 178 -9.44 3.73 4.90
N ALA A 179 -9.68 4.45 6.00
CA ALA A 179 -8.61 5.06 6.80
C ALA A 179 -7.62 4.00 7.30
N SER A 180 -8.13 2.88 7.82
CA SER A 180 -7.33 1.76 8.28
C SER A 180 -6.47 1.15 7.17
N ALA A 181 -6.99 1.04 5.94
CA ALA A 181 -6.21 0.56 4.80
C ALA A 181 -5.09 1.53 4.38
N ILE A 182 -5.36 2.85 4.45
CA ILE A 182 -4.33 3.88 4.21
C ILE A 182 -3.22 3.77 5.26
N ASP A 183 -3.59 3.67 6.54
CA ASP A 183 -2.66 3.60 7.67
C ASP A 183 -1.83 2.30 7.65
N GLN A 184 -2.43 1.19 7.22
CA GLN A 184 -1.75 -0.09 7.01
C GLN A 184 -0.94 -0.14 5.72
N ASN A 185 -0.95 0.93 4.91
CA ASN A 185 -0.22 1.02 3.65
C ASN A 185 -0.59 -0.13 2.70
N ALA A 186 -1.89 -0.41 2.57
CA ALA A 186 -2.44 -1.49 1.77
C ALA A 186 -1.86 -1.53 0.35
N VAL A 187 -1.81 -2.70 -0.27
CA VAL A 187 -1.29 -2.85 -1.64
C VAL A 187 -2.18 -2.11 -2.65
N VAL A 188 -3.49 -2.28 -2.53
CA VAL A 188 -4.49 -1.62 -3.38
C VAL A 188 -5.53 -0.93 -2.50
N ILE A 189 -5.82 0.32 -2.83
CA ILE A 189 -6.97 1.07 -2.31
C ILE A 189 -7.61 1.78 -3.49
N ASP A 190 -8.74 1.27 -3.96
CA ASP A 190 -9.52 1.86 -5.05
C ASP A 190 -10.92 2.17 -4.55
N ILE A 191 -11.29 3.45 -4.52
CA ILE A 191 -12.53 3.93 -3.91
C ILE A 191 -13.20 4.94 -4.85
N ASP A 192 -14.45 4.65 -5.19
CA ASP A 192 -15.35 5.62 -5.80
C ASP A 192 -16.14 6.34 -4.71
N TRP A 193 -15.89 7.64 -4.60
CA TRP A 193 -16.60 8.50 -3.65
C TRP A 193 -17.87 9.05 -4.28
N ASN A 194 -18.99 8.99 -3.56
CA ASN A 194 -20.22 9.60 -4.01
C ASN A 194 -20.04 11.12 -4.18
N SER A 195 -20.37 11.64 -5.38
CA SER A 195 -20.10 13.04 -5.71
C SER A 195 -21.00 14.04 -4.97
N GLU A 196 -22.13 13.62 -4.41
CA GLU A 196 -23.07 14.51 -3.73
C GLU A 196 -22.86 14.52 -2.21
N LEU A 197 -22.80 13.33 -1.60
CA LEU A 197 -22.73 13.15 -0.15
C LEU A 197 -21.35 12.71 0.35
N GLY A 198 -20.44 12.29 -0.52
CA GLY A 198 -19.07 11.95 -0.13
C GLY A 198 -18.85 10.55 0.47
N TYR A 199 -19.89 9.76 0.73
CA TYR A 199 -19.69 8.38 1.23
C TYR A 199 -18.94 7.49 0.21
N PRO A 200 -18.24 6.42 0.66
CA PRO A 200 -17.54 5.48 -0.22
C PRO A 200 -18.52 4.57 -0.96
N GLU A 201 -19.07 5.06 -2.07
CA GLU A 201 -20.10 4.40 -2.89
C GLU A 201 -19.66 3.04 -3.42
N SER A 202 -18.40 2.92 -3.82
CA SER A 202 -17.80 1.63 -4.18
C SER A 202 -16.37 1.59 -3.65
N GLY A 203 -15.89 0.40 -3.32
CA GLY A 203 -14.51 0.25 -2.90
C GLY A 203 -13.97 -1.15 -3.06
N TYR A 204 -12.68 -1.22 -3.35
CA TYR A 204 -11.87 -2.43 -3.35
C TYR A 204 -10.56 -2.17 -2.61
N ILE A 205 -10.28 -2.99 -1.61
CA ILE A 205 -9.05 -2.94 -0.80
C ILE A 205 -8.40 -4.31 -0.85
N ASP A 206 -7.09 -4.31 -1.14
CA ASP A 206 -6.21 -5.47 -0.98
C ASP A 206 -5.04 -5.05 -0.08
N ILE A 207 -4.99 -5.63 1.13
CA ILE A 207 -3.93 -5.34 2.10
C ILE A 207 -2.62 -6.02 1.70
N SER A 208 -2.68 -7.20 1.07
CA SER A 208 -1.53 -8.07 0.84
C SER A 208 -1.68 -8.89 -0.43
N LYS A 209 -0.70 -8.77 -1.35
CA LYS A 209 -0.61 -9.53 -2.62
C LYS A 209 -0.65 -11.06 -2.45
N MET A 210 -0.55 -11.55 -1.22
CA MET A 210 -0.39 -12.96 -0.89
C MET A 210 -1.62 -13.58 -0.23
N ILE A 211 -2.55 -12.76 0.27
CA ILE A 211 -3.60 -13.20 1.19
C ILE A 211 -4.97 -12.79 0.62
N ALA A 212 -5.55 -13.67 -0.20
CA ALA A 212 -6.79 -13.37 -0.93
C ALA A 212 -8.04 -13.25 -0.04
N ASP A 213 -8.03 -13.80 1.18
CA ASP A 213 -9.14 -13.67 2.13
C ASP A 213 -9.20 -12.30 2.83
N GLU A 214 -8.15 -11.49 2.70
CA GLU A 214 -8.12 -10.10 3.16
C GLU A 214 -8.75 -9.12 2.14
N GLU A 215 -8.81 -9.51 0.86
CA GLU A 215 -9.39 -8.68 -0.20
C GLU A 215 -10.86 -8.40 0.08
N ARG A 216 -11.22 -7.12 0.08
CA ARG A 216 -12.57 -6.66 0.40
C ARG A 216 -13.10 -5.75 -0.68
N GLY A 217 -14.25 -6.13 -1.23
CA GLY A 217 -15.05 -5.30 -2.12
C GLY A 217 -16.36 -4.86 -1.47
N TRP A 218 -16.86 -3.69 -1.84
CA TRP A 218 -18.23 -3.28 -1.53
C TRP A 218 -18.81 -2.30 -2.54
N ARG A 219 -20.14 -2.19 -2.50
CA ARG A 219 -20.93 -1.14 -3.14
C ARG A 219 -22.06 -0.73 -2.19
N ILE A 220 -22.11 0.56 -1.86
CA ILE A 220 -23.17 1.20 -1.08
C ILE A 220 -24.10 1.94 -2.05
N SER A 221 -25.40 1.81 -1.85
CA SER A 221 -26.41 2.48 -2.66
C SER A 221 -27.65 2.79 -1.84
N GLU A 222 -28.57 3.56 -2.42
CA GLU A 222 -29.88 3.86 -1.83
C GLU A 222 -29.78 4.43 -0.40
N ILE A 223 -28.92 5.43 -0.21
CA ILE A 223 -28.90 6.20 1.03
C ILE A 223 -30.16 7.06 1.08
N ILE A 224 -30.99 6.81 2.09
CA ILE A 224 -32.28 7.48 2.31
C ILE A 224 -32.22 8.11 3.71
N PRO A 225 -32.17 9.45 3.82
CA PRO A 225 -32.28 10.13 5.11
C PRO A 225 -33.60 9.78 5.81
N LEU A 226 -33.57 9.68 7.13
CA LEU A 226 -34.75 9.45 7.97
C LEU A 226 -35.00 10.69 8.83
N GLU A 227 -36.27 11.04 9.01
CA GLU A 227 -36.72 12.13 9.88
C GLU A 227 -36.66 11.77 11.37
#